data_AF-A0A9E3VGG7-F1
#
_entry.id   AF-A0A9E3VGG7-F1
#
_cell.length_a   1.000
_cell.length_b   1.000
_cell.length_c   1.000
_cell.angle_alpha   90.00
_cell.angle_beta   90.00
_cell.angle_gamma   90.00
#
_symmetry.space_group_name_H-M   'P 1'
#
loop_
_entity.id
_entity.type
_entity.pdbx_description
1 polymer ?
#
loop_
_entity_poly.entity_id
_entity_poly.type
_entity_poly.pdbx_seq_one_letter_code
_entity_poly.pdbx_strand_id
1 'polypeptide(L)' 'MPSAPSARSATDGRPADGPAIGETCDYCGATALQWRKCKLICENCRQINKSCADL' A
#
# COMPACT_ATOMS: atom_id res chain seq x y z
N MET A 1 17.64 20.16 -27.91
CA MET A 1 16.84 18.92 -27.81
C MET A 1 17.77 17.75 -28.09
N PRO A 2 17.68 16.56 -27.47
CA PRO A 2 16.95 16.12 -26.25
C PRO A 2 17.93 15.60 -25.17
N SER A 3 17.46 15.43 -23.93
CA SER A 3 17.84 14.34 -23.01
C SER A 3 17.15 14.60 -21.67
N ALA A 4 15.89 14.16 -21.57
CA ALA A 4 15.27 13.89 -20.30
C ALA A 4 15.68 12.49 -19.88
N PRO A 5 16.44 12.29 -18.79
CA PRO A 5 16.52 10.98 -18.18
C PRO A 5 15.47 10.86 -17.08
N SER A 6 14.68 9.79 -17.25
CA SER A 6 14.14 8.99 -16.16
C SER A 6 12.94 9.58 -15.42
N ALA A 7 11.77 9.21 -15.92
CA ALA A 7 10.71 8.71 -15.06
C ALA A 7 11.36 7.77 -14.02
N ARG A 8 11.60 8.30 -12.82
CA ARG A 8 12.06 7.50 -11.69
C ARG A 8 10.85 6.69 -11.28
N SER A 9 10.67 5.53 -11.93
CA SER A 9 9.93 4.43 -11.37
C SER A 9 10.62 4.07 -10.06
N ALA A 10 10.20 4.74 -8.99
CA ALA A 10 10.50 4.34 -7.64
C ALA A 10 9.63 3.11 -7.35
N THR A 11 9.99 1.98 -7.97
CA THR A 11 9.57 0.67 -7.49
C THR A 11 10.46 0.34 -6.30
N ASP A 12 10.34 1.14 -5.24
CA ASP A 12 10.82 0.76 -3.92
C ASP A 12 9.88 -0.37 -3.48
N GLY A 13 10.41 -1.57 -3.29
CA GLY A 13 9.64 -2.76 -2.91
C GLY A 13 9.02 -2.67 -1.51
N ARG A 14 8.95 -1.49 -0.91
CA ARG A 14 8.24 -1.21 0.33
C ARG A 14 6.95 -0.49 -0.01
N PRO A 15 5.78 -0.98 0.44
CA PRO A 15 4.54 -0.24 0.23
C PRO A 15 4.71 1.12 0.90
N ALA A 16 4.66 2.17 0.08
CA ALA A 16 4.65 3.53 0.60
C ALA A 16 3.45 3.69 1.53
N ASP A 17 3.66 4.33 2.68
CA ASP A 17 2.57 4.75 3.56
C ASP A 17 1.51 5.50 2.73
N GLY A 18 0.30 4.95 2.66
CA GLY A 18 -0.69 5.41 1.70
C GLY A 18 -1.89 4.49 1.53
N PRO A 19 -2.90 4.93 0.75
CA PRO A 19 -4.05 4.10 0.43
C PRO A 19 -3.60 2.88 -0.37
N ALA A 20 -4.01 1.69 0.07
CA ALA A 20 -3.73 0.45 -0.63
C ALA A 20 -4.73 0.28 -1.77
N ILE A 21 -4.52 1.06 -2.83
CA ILE A 21 -5.42 1.08 -3.99
C ILE A 21 -5.29 -0.26 -4.73
N GLY A 22 -6.32 -1.09 -4.60
CA GLY A 22 -6.37 -2.44 -5.19
C GLY A 22 -6.40 -3.57 -4.15
N GLU A 23 -6.13 -3.28 -2.88
CA GLU A 23 -6.28 -4.26 -1.80
C GLU A 23 -7.66 -4.19 -1.16
N THR A 24 -8.19 -5.33 -0.73
CA THR A 24 -9.51 -5.45 -0.10
C THR A 24 -9.36 -6.15 1.24
N CYS A 25 -10.17 -5.78 2.22
CA CYS A 25 -10.07 -6.32 3.56
C CYS A 25 -10.69 -7.72 3.57
N ASP A 26 -9.88 -8.73 3.86
CA ASP A 26 -10.32 -10.13 3.97
C ASP A 26 -11.39 -10.35 5.07
N TYR A 27 -11.41 -9.49 6.10
CA TYR A 27 -12.37 -9.60 7.20
C TYR A 27 -13.76 -9.04 6.87
N CYS A 28 -13.83 -7.92 6.14
CA CYS A 28 -15.09 -7.18 5.94
C CYS A 28 -15.40 -6.85 4.48
N GLY A 29 -14.50 -7.16 3.55
CA GLY A 29 -14.63 -6.87 2.13
C GLY A 29 -14.50 -5.39 1.75
N ALA A 30 -14.14 -4.50 2.68
CA ALA A 30 -13.98 -3.08 2.37
C ALA A 30 -12.69 -2.83 1.57
N THR A 31 -12.71 -1.89 0.63
CA THR A 31 -11.51 -1.41 -0.12
C THR A 31 -10.82 -0.23 0.57
N ALA A 32 -11.36 0.23 1.70
CA ALA A 32 -10.77 1.27 2.52
C ALA A 32 -9.63 0.69 3.39
N LEU A 33 -8.49 0.36 2.78
CA LEU A 33 -7.28 -0.03 3.50
C LEU A 33 -6.17 0.99 3.31
N GLN A 34 -5.41 1.17 4.38
CA GLN A 34 -4.28 2.08 4.44
C GLN A 34 -3.04 1.38 4.98
N TRP A 35 -1.93 1.53 4.26
CA TRP A 35 -0.62 1.22 4.77
C TRP A 35 -0.19 2.28 5.77
N ARG A 36 0.02 1.86 7.02
CA ARG A 36 0.58 2.67 8.11
C ARG A 36 1.79 1.96 8.70
N LYS A 37 2.97 2.56 8.61
CA LYS A 37 4.24 2.04 9.14
C LYS A 37 4.40 0.55 8.86
N CYS A 38 4.26 0.15 7.59
CA CYS A 38 4.35 -1.24 7.15
C CYS A 38 3.20 -2.18 7.59
N LYS A 39 2.05 -1.65 8.00
CA LYS A 39 0.85 -2.45 8.31
C LYS A 39 -0.32 -1.97 7.47
N LEU A 40 -0.97 -2.89 6.77
CA LEU A 40 -2.16 -2.64 6.01
C LEU A 40 -3.36 -2.73 6.95
N ILE A 41 -3.91 -1.59 7.34
CA ILE A 41 -5.02 -1.48 8.27
C ILE A 41 -6.28 -1.10 7.51
N CYS A 42 -7.38 -1.81 7.73
CA CYS A 42 -8.67 -1.42 7.18
C CYS A 42 -9.28 -0.27 8.00
N GLU A 43 -9.66 0.83 7.38
CA GLU A 43 -10.29 1.96 8.09
C GLU A 43 -11.71 1.66 8.55
N ASN A 44 -12.36 0.63 7.97
CA ASN A 44 -13.72 0.23 8.35
C ASN A 44 -13.72 -0.61 9.64
N CYS A 45 -13.06 -1.76 9.63
CA CYS A 45 -13.03 -2.69 10.77
C CYS A 45 -11.81 -2.53 11.68
N ARG A 46 -10.83 -1.68 11.31
CA ARG A 46 -9.56 -1.46 12.03
C ARG A 46 -8.69 -2.71 12.21
N GLN A 47 -8.95 -3.76 11.44
CA GLN A 47 -8.12 -4.96 11.43
C GLN A 47 -6.88 -4.77 10.56
N ILE A 48 -5.78 -5.41 10.97
CA ILE A 48 -4.55 -5.48 10.18
C ILE A 48 -4.72 -6.65 9.20
N ASN A 49 -4.80 -6.33 7.92
CA ASN A 49 -4.96 -7.32 6.88
C ASN A 49 -3.62 -7.92 6.42
N LYS A 50 -2.57 -7.10 6.35
CA LYS A 50 -1.22 -7.52 5.94
C LYS A 50 -0.15 -6.68 6.65
N SER A 51 1.06 -7.19 6.75
CA SER A 51 2.21 -6.46 7.29
C SER A 51 3.41 -6.64 6.36
N CYS A 52 4.28 -5.65 6.22
CA CYS A 52 5.51 -5.80 5.41
C CYS A 52 6.58 -6.66 6.06
N ALA A 53 6.34 -7.19 7.27
CA ALA A 53 7.19 -8.21 7.87
C ALA A 53 7.03 -9.59 7.18
N ASP A 54 5.98 -9.75 6.39
CA ASP A 54 5.63 -10.96 5.63
C ASP A 54 5.97 -10.82 4.13
N LEU A 55 6.50 -9.66 3.71
CA LEU A 55 6.91 -9.36 2.33
C LEU A 55 8.42 -9.57 2.11
#